data_AF-A0A967GEL0-F1
#
_entry.id   AF-A0A967GEL0-F1
#
_cell.length_a   1.000
_cell.length_b   1.000
_cell.length_c   1.000
_cell.angle_alpha   90.00
_cell.angle_beta   90.00
_cell.angle_gamma   90.00
#
_symmetry.space_group_name_H-M   'P 1'
#
loop_
_entity.id
_entity.type
_entity.pdbx_description
1 polymer ?
#
loop_
_entity_poly.entity_id
_entity_poly.type
_entity_poly.pdbx_seq_one_letter_code
_entity_poly.pdbx_strand_id
1 'polypeptide(L)' 'MNVDHVATVRQARRTVEPDPVRAAVLAELGGADGITVHLREDRRHIQ' A
#
# COMPACT_ATOMS: atom_id res chain seq x y z
N MET A 1 6.92 -7.73 -2.40
CA MET A 1 7.03 -6.25 -2.48
C MET A 1 6.13 -5.63 -1.41
N ASN A 2 6.64 -4.69 -0.62
CA ASN A 2 5.87 -4.05 0.46
C ASN A 2 5.13 -2.81 -0.07
N VAL A 3 3.84 -2.68 0.24
CA VAL A 3 2.99 -1.54 -0.21
C VAL A 3 2.61 -0.55 0.89
N ASP A 4 3.15 -0.67 2.11
CA ASP A 4 2.86 0.21 3.25
C ASP A 4 3.16 1.69 2.95
N HIS A 5 4.23 1.96 2.19
CA HIS A 5 4.62 3.31 1.81
C HIS A 5 3.64 3.99 0.85
N VAL A 6 2.95 3.22 0.00
CA VAL A 6 1.87 3.76 -0.85
C VAL A 6 0.77 4.31 0.04
N ALA A 7 0.41 3.56 1.08
CA ALA A 7 -0.57 3.99 2.05
C ALA A 7 -0.07 5.20 2.87
N THR A 8 1.22 5.28 3.23
CA THR A 8 1.80 6.46 3.88
C THR A 8 1.58 7.74 3.05
N VAL A 9 1.81 7.70 1.74
CA VAL A 9 1.58 8.86 0.85
C VAL A 9 0.10 9.24 0.81
N ARG A 10 -0.80 8.26 0.68
CA ARG A 10 -2.25 8.46 0.69
C ARG A 10 -2.71 9.17 1.97
N GLN A 11 -2.27 8.67 3.14
CA GLN A 11 -2.64 9.23 4.43
C GLN A 11 -2.08 10.64 4.65
N ALA A 12 -0.84 10.90 4.21
CA ALA A 12 -0.24 12.22 4.29
C ALA A 12 -1.03 13.27 3.48
N ARG A 13 -1.61 12.87 2.34
CA ARG A 13 -2.42 13.74 1.47
C ARG A 13 -3.89 13.82 1.88
N ARG A 14 -4.37 12.92 2.73
CA ARG A 14 -5.80 12.77 3.08
C ARG A 14 -6.68 12.59 1.83
N THR A 15 -6.17 11.85 0.86
CA THR A 15 -6.85 11.54 -0.41
C THR A 15 -7.07 10.03 -0.53
N VAL A 16 -7.77 9.60 -1.57
CA VAL A 16 -7.91 8.17 -1.90
C VAL A 16 -6.72 7.64 -2.71
N GLU A 17 -5.99 8.52 -3.39
CA GLU A 17 -4.81 8.17 -4.18
C GLU A 17 -3.50 8.57 -3.48
N PRO A 18 -2.42 7.80 -3.63
CA PRO A 18 -2.36 6.55 -4.39
C PRO A 18 -3.05 5.38 -3.65
N ASP A 19 -3.75 4.52 -4.39
CA ASP A 19 -4.38 3.31 -3.83
C ASP A 19 -3.36 2.15 -3.64
N PRO A 20 -3.13 1.67 -2.40
CA PRO A 20 -2.26 0.52 -2.12
C PRO A 20 -2.72 -0.78 -2.79
N VAL A 21 -4.03 -0.97 -3.00
CA VAL A 21 -4.55 -2.17 -3.67
C VAL A 21 -4.15 -2.14 -5.13
N ARG A 22 -4.35 -1.00 -5.81
CA ARG A 22 -3.88 -0.83 -7.18
C ARG A 22 -2.37 -1.01 -7.30
N ALA A 23 -1.59 -0.53 -6.33
CA ALA A 23 -0.15 -0.73 -6.31
C ALA A 23 0.25 -2.21 -6.15
N ALA A 24 -0.47 -2.98 -5.33
CA ALA A 24 -0.26 -4.41 -5.17
C ALA A 24 -0.50 -5.17 -6.49
N VAL A 25 -1.60 -4.87 -7.19
CA VAL A 25 -1.91 -5.48 -8.50
C VAL A 25 -0.82 -5.16 -9.53
N LEU A 26 -0.36 -3.91 -9.60
CA LEU A 26 0.72 -3.53 -10.51
C LEU A 26 2.05 -4.21 -10.16
N ALA A 27 2.31 -4.44 -8.88
CA ALA A 27 3.51 -5.15 -8.45
C ALA A 27 3.48 -6.63 -8.86
N GLU A 28 2.35 -7.32 -8.69
CA GLU A 28 2.18 -8.70 -9.17
C GLU A 28 2.34 -8.80 -10.69
N LEU A 29 1.69 -7.90 -11.45
CA LEU A 29 1.87 -7.82 -12.90
C LEU A 29 3.31 -7.47 -13.32
N GLY A 30 4.04 -6.76 -12.45
CA GLY A 30 5.45 -6.44 -12.60
C GLY A 30 6.40 -7.57 -12.21
N GLY A 31 5.89 -8.76 -11.85
CA GLY A 31 6.69 -9.92 -11.50
C GLY A 31 7.02 -10.05 -10.02
N ALA A 32 6.29 -9.37 -9.13
CA ALA A 32 6.43 -9.62 -7.70
C ALA A 32 5.85 -11.00 -7.34
N ASP A 33 6.68 -11.87 -6.74
CA ASP A 33 6.27 -13.20 -6.28
C ASP A 33 5.31 -13.17 -5.07
N GLY A 34 5.14 -12.01 -4.46
CA GLY A 34 4.23 -11.83 -3.33
C GLY A 34 4.18 -10.39 -2.83
N ILE A 35 3.10 -10.05 -2.15
CA ILE A 35 2.85 -8.73 -1.57
C ILE A 35 2.92 -8.81 -0.05
N THR A 36 3.57 -7.81 0.56
CA THR A 36 3.72 -7.69 2.01
C THR A 36 3.01 -6.44 2.48
N VAL A 37 2.22 -6.57 3.54
CA VAL A 37 1.54 -5.47 4.23
C VAL A 37 1.71 -5.63 5.73
N HIS A 38 1.89 -4.51 6.44
CA HIS A 38 1.88 -4.48 7.90
C HIS A 38 0.68 -3.70 8.40
N LEU A 39 -0.34 -4.43 8.84
CA LEU A 39 -1.46 -3.83 9.54
C LEU A 39 -1.01 -3.42 10.94
N ARG A 40 -0.90 -2.11 11.16
CA ARG A 40 -0.55 -1.55 12.47
C ARG A 40 -1.80 -1.41 13.33
N GLU A 41 -1.66 -1.64 14.63
CA GLU A 41 -2.71 -1.38 15.63
C GLU A 41 -3.18 0.07 15.59
N ASP A 42 -2.25 1.02 15.44
CA ASP A 42 -2.53 2.46 15.35
C ASP A 42 -3.11 2.90 14.00
N ARG A 43 -3.30 1.96 13.05
CA ARG A 43 -3.93 2.25 11.76
C ARG A 43 -3.27 3.45 11.05
N ARG A 44 -1.94 3.61 11.15
CA ARG A 44 -1.27 4.78 10.58
C ARG A 44 -1.18 4.79 9.05
N HIS A 45 -1.18 3.61 8.41
CA HIS A 45 -0.93 3.47 6.97
C HIS A 45 -1.99 2.60 6.29
N ILE A 46 -1.82 1.26 6.32
CA ILE A 46 -2.77 0.27 5.81
C ILE A 46 -4.03 0.27 6.69
N GLN A 47 -5.21 0.31 6.06
CA GLN A 47 -6.55 0.31 6.68
C GLN A 47 -7.39 -0.80 6.09
#